data_AF-A0A7L2L4E0-F1
#
_entry.id   AF-A0A7L2L4E0-F1
#
_cell.length_a   1.000
_cell.length_b   1.000
_cell.length_c   1.000
_cell.angle_alpha   90.00
_cell.angle_beta   90.00
_cell.angle_gamma   90.00
#
_symmetry.space_group_name_H-M   'P 1'
#
loop_
_entity.id
_entity.type
_entity.pdbx_description
1 polymer ?
#
loop_
_entity_poly.entity_id
_entity_poly.type
_entity_poly.pdbx_seq_one_letter_code
_entity_poly.pdbx_strand_id
1 'polypeptide(L)' 'ARPHPPALLVMDFYPAQIQVRWFQGQQELSGHVVATDVVPNGDWTHQLLVLLEPPLQRGVSYTCQVEHVSLEQPLRQQW' A
#
# COMPACT_ATOMS: atom_id res chain seq x y z
N ALA A 1 -6.89 -23.89 -3.79
CA ALA A 1 -7.21 -22.55 -3.26
C ALA A 1 -6.39 -21.52 -4.03
N ARG A 2 -7.03 -20.49 -4.61
CA ARG A 2 -6.31 -19.36 -5.22
C ARG A 2 -5.71 -18.56 -4.05
N PRO A 3 -4.38 -18.35 -3.97
CA PRO A 3 -3.83 -17.49 -2.93
C PRO A 3 -4.44 -16.09 -3.08
N HIS A 4 -4.91 -15.52 -1.97
CA HIS A 4 -5.41 -14.15 -1.97
C HIS A 4 -4.23 -13.20 -2.23
N PRO A 5 -4.38 -12.19 -3.10
CA PRO A 5 -3.34 -11.19 -3.30
C PRO A 5 -3.06 -10.44 -1.98
N PRO A 6 -1.79 -10.10 -1.68
CA PRO A 6 -1.42 -9.19 -0.61
C PRO A 6 -2.21 -7.90 -0.76
N ALA A 7 -2.73 -7.43 0.36
CA ALA A 7 -3.50 -6.21 0.46
C ALA A 7 -2.98 -5.38 1.64
N LEU A 8 -2.84 -4.09 1.44
CA LEU A 8 -2.50 -3.10 2.45
C LEU A 8 -3.69 -2.17 2.64
N LEU A 9 -4.20 -2.10 3.86
CA LEU A 9 -5.19 -1.10 4.26
C LEU A 9 -4.46 0.00 5.03
N VAL A 10 -4.54 1.24 4.52
CA VAL A 10 -4.05 2.43 5.24
C VAL A 10 -5.27 3.17 5.76
N MET A 11 -5.30 3.45 7.06
CA MET A 11 -6.44 4.10 7.74
C MET A 11 -5.96 5.28 8.58
N ASP A 12 -6.93 6.08 9.02
CA ASP A 12 -6.77 7.16 10.00
C ASP A 12 -5.69 8.20 9.63
N PHE A 13 -5.50 8.44 8.33
CA PHE A 13 -4.51 9.41 7.85
C PHE A 13 -5.17 10.72 7.40
N TYR A 14 -4.45 11.82 7.60
CA TYR A 14 -4.85 13.17 7.16
C TYR A 14 -3.60 14.04 6.97
N PRO A 15 -3.51 14.85 5.89
CA PRO A 15 -4.48 15.10 4.82
C PRO A 15 -4.59 13.97 3.78
N ALA A 16 -5.53 14.09 2.83
CA ALA A 16 -5.80 13.05 1.83
C ALA A 16 -4.62 12.68 0.90
N GLN A 17 -3.64 13.58 0.73
CA GLN A 17 -2.50 13.35 -0.15
C GLN A 17 -1.55 12.31 0.46
N ILE A 18 -1.44 11.16 -0.18
CA ILE A 18 -0.62 10.02 0.26
C ILE A 18 0.02 9.34 -0.94
N GLN A 19 1.19 8.73 -0.73
CA GLN A 19 1.83 7.90 -1.73
C GLN A 19 2.14 6.51 -1.16
N VAL A 20 1.67 5.48 -1.84
CA VAL A 20 1.96 4.08 -1.50
C VAL A 20 2.70 3.44 -2.66
N ARG A 21 3.84 2.82 -2.38
CA ARG A 21 4.68 2.12 -3.35
C ARG A 21 4.90 0.68 -2.89
N TRP A 22 4.93 -0.26 -3.82
CA TRP A 22 5.31 -1.65 -3.55
C TRP A 22 6.66 -1.96 -4.15
N PHE A 23 7.42 -2.80 -3.48
CA PHE A 23 8.75 -3.21 -3.90
C PHE A 23 8.89 -4.73 -3.85
N GLN A 24 9.57 -5.27 -4.87
CA GLN A 24 10.16 -6.60 -4.84
C GLN A 24 11.66 -6.44 -4.62
N GLY A 25 12.13 -6.65 -3.39
CA GLY A 25 13.50 -6.28 -3.01
C GLY A 25 13.71 -4.77 -3.13
N GLN A 26 14.52 -4.33 -4.10
CA GLN A 26 14.78 -2.91 -4.38
C GLN A 26 14.01 -2.37 -5.60
N GLN A 27 13.34 -3.23 -6.36
CA GLN A 27 12.62 -2.84 -7.57
C GLN A 27 11.20 -2.40 -7.21
N GLU A 28 10.83 -1.17 -7.56
CA GLU A 28 9.46 -0.69 -7.44
C GLU A 28 8.53 -1.41 -8.43
N LEU A 29 7.36 -1.82 -7.95
CA LEU A 29 6.29 -2.46 -8.70
C LEU A 29 5.21 -1.41 -8.96
N SER A 30 5.06 -0.97 -10.21
CA SER A 30 4.02 0.00 -10.60
C SER A 30 2.91 -0.62 -11.44
N GLY A 31 3.18 -1.68 -12.21
CA GLY A 31 2.20 -2.33 -13.09
C GLY A 31 1.25 -3.33 -12.43
N HIS A 32 1.51 -3.71 -11.17
CA HIS A 32 0.73 -4.73 -10.44
C HIS A 32 0.05 -4.16 -9.20
N VAL A 33 0.05 -2.84 -9.03
CA VAL A 33 -0.48 -2.17 -7.85
C VAL A 33 -1.80 -1.51 -8.22
N VAL A 34 -2.87 -1.95 -7.56
CA VAL A 34 -4.21 -1.38 -7.70
C VAL A 34 -4.57 -0.72 -6.38
N ALA A 35 -4.83 0.59 -6.41
CA ALA A 35 -5.34 1.32 -5.26
C ALA A 35 -6.82 1.68 -5.47
N THR A 36 -7.61 1.58 -4.41
CA THR A 36 -8.92 2.22 -4.38
C THR A 36 -8.77 3.73 -4.32
N ASP A 37 -9.87 4.45 -4.55
CA ASP A 37 -9.94 5.86 -4.20
C ASP A 37 -9.63 6.08 -2.71
N VAL A 38 -9.17 7.29 -2.38
CA VAL A 38 -9.04 7.74 -1.00
C VAL A 38 -10.44 8.07 -0.47
N VAL A 39 -10.90 7.28 0.51
CA VAL A 39 -12.25 7.39 1.07
C VAL A 39 -12.21 8.15 2.39
N PRO A 40 -13.04 9.19 2.61
CA PRO A 40 -13.14 9.87 3.89
C PRO A 40 -13.91 9.03 4.93
N ASN A 41 -13.46 9.06 6.18
CA ASN A 41 -14.05 8.31 7.30
C ASN A 41 -15.20 9.04 8.02
N GLY A 42 -15.39 10.33 7.74
CA GLY A 42 -16.40 11.17 8.40
C GLY A 42 -15.95 11.83 9.70
N ASP A 43 -14.70 11.59 10.12
CA ASP A 43 -14.04 12.17 11.29
C ASP A 43 -12.80 13.00 10.92
N TRP A 44 -12.77 13.53 9.70
CA TRP A 44 -11.65 14.24 9.06
C TRP A 44 -10.49 13.36 8.62
N THR A 45 -10.49 12.07 8.91
CA THR A 45 -9.46 11.15 8.42
C THR A 45 -9.89 10.43 7.14
N HIS A 46 -8.93 9.76 6.51
CA HIS A 46 -9.10 9.04 5.26
C HIS A 46 -8.61 7.59 5.38
N GLN A 47 -9.04 6.76 4.43
CA GLN A 47 -8.58 5.40 4.25
C GLN A 47 -8.39 5.07 2.76
N LEU A 48 -7.54 4.10 2.46
CA LEU A 48 -7.43 3.51 1.12
C LEU A 48 -6.94 2.06 1.20
N LEU A 49 -7.36 1.25 0.23
CA LEU A 49 -6.89 -0.12 0.07
C LEU A 49 -5.97 -0.24 -1.15
N VAL A 50 -4.81 -0.84 -0.97
CA VAL A 50 -3.85 -1.17 -2.04
C VAL A 50 -3.71 -2.67 -2.18
N LEU A 51 -3.90 -3.17 -3.38
CA LEU A 51 -3.79 -4.59 -3.73
C LEU A 51 -2.59 -4.79 -4.64
N LEU A 52 -1.86 -5.88 -4.40
CA LEU A 52 -0.81 -6.36 -5.31
C LEU A 52 -1.36 -7.52 -6.14
N GLU A 53 -1.66 -7.26 -7.41
CA GLU A 53 -2.30 -8.25 -8.29
C GLU A 53 -1.33 -9.34 -8.78
N PRO A 54 -1.83 -10.58 -9.00
CA PRO A 54 -1.03 -11.66 -9.58
C PRO A 54 -0.52 -11.35 -11.00
N PRO A 55 0.57 -12.01 -11.46
CA PRO A 55 1.23 -13.15 -10.82
C PRO A 55 2.27 -12.74 -9.76
N LEU A 56 2.08 -13.24 -8.55
CA LEU A 56 3.04 -13.09 -7.45
C LEU A 56 3.97 -14.28 -7.41
N GLN A 57 5.25 -14.01 -7.18
CA GLN A 57 6.27 -15.03 -7.09
C GLN A 57 6.28 -15.62 -5.68
N ARG A 58 6.22 -16.95 -5.58
CA ARG A 58 6.33 -17.64 -4.29
C ARG A 58 7.76 -17.57 -3.77
N GLY A 59 7.92 -17.38 -2.46
CA GLY A 59 9.23 -17.28 -1.82
C GLY A 59 9.95 -15.95 -2.01
N VAL A 60 9.24 -14.93 -2.54
CA VAL A 60 9.73 -13.57 -2.68
C VAL A 60 9.07 -12.70 -1.61
N SER A 61 9.87 -11.87 -0.94
CA SER A 61 9.34 -10.85 -0.03
C SER A 61 8.96 -9.58 -0.78
N TYR A 62 7.83 -9.04 -0.37
CA TYR A 62 7.32 -7.77 -0.88
C TYR A 62 7.37 -6.74 0.23
N THR A 63 7.70 -5.50 -0.11
CA THR A 63 7.72 -4.40 0.85
C THR A 63 6.77 -3.33 0.36
N CYS A 64 5.80 -2.94 1.18
CA CYS A 64 5.06 -1.72 0.94
C CYS A 64 5.74 -0.55 1.65
N GLN A 65 5.78 0.60 0.99
CA GLN A 65 6.26 1.86 1.52
C GLN A 65 5.14 2.88 1.47
N VAL A 66 4.88 3.53 2.60
CA VAL A 66 3.89 4.60 2.73
C VAL A 66 4.63 5.89 3.00
N GLU A 67 4.42 6.87 2.13
CA GLU A 67 4.88 8.24 2.26
C GLU A 67 3.66 9.14 2.51
N HIS A 68 3.72 9.90 3.60
CA HIS A 68 2.65 10.78 4.00
C HIS A 68 3.25 11.95 4.80
N VAL A 69 2.68 13.15 4.65
CA VAL A 69 3.24 14.38 5.26
C VAL A 69 3.26 14.34 6.79
N SER A 70 2.41 13.52 7.42
CA SER A 70 2.41 13.34 8.89
C SER A 70 3.54 12.43 9.39
N LEU A 71 4.30 11.78 8.50
CA LEU A 71 5.38 10.87 8.87
C LEU A 71 6.72 11.57 8.66
N GLU A 72 7.59 11.53 9.68
CA GLU A 72 8.96 12.06 9.56
C GLU A 72 9.80 11.27 8.55
N GLN A 73 9.52 9.98 8.40
CA GLN A 73 10.18 9.07 7.48
C GLN A 73 9.18 8.08 6.86
N PRO A 74 9.44 7.56 5.65
CA PRO A 74 8.53 6.60 5.02
C PRO A 74 8.35 5.34 5.89
N LEU A 75 7.10 4.92 6.07
CA LEU A 75 6.80 3.67 6.76
C LEU A 75 7.02 2.51 5.80
N ARG A 76 7.76 1.48 6.21
CA ARG A 76 8.02 0.27 5.40
C ARG A 76 7.53 -0.97 6.13
N GLN A 77 6.69 -1.77 5.46
CA GLN A 77 6.20 -3.03 5.99
C GLN A 77 6.48 -4.17 5.00
N GLN A 78 7.06 -5.25 5.50
CA GLN A 78 7.39 -6.44 4.71
C GLN A 78 6.27 -7.49 4.82
N TRP A 79 6.05 -8.20 3.72
CA TRP A 79 5.11 -9.30 3.52
C TRP A 79 5.81 -10.54 2.94
#